data_AF-L8GXM4-F1
#
_entry.id   AF-L8GXM4-F1
#
_cell.length_a   1.000
_cell.length_b   1.000
_cell.length_c   1.000
_cell.angle_alpha   90.00
_cell.angle_beta   90.00
_cell.angle_gamma   90.00
#
_symmetry.space_group_name_H-M   'P 1'
#
loop_
_entity.id
_entity.type
_entity.pdbx_description
1 polymer ?
#
loop_
_entity_poly.entity_id
_entity_poly.type
_entity_poly.pdbx_seq_one_letter_code
_entity_poly.pdbx_strand_id
1 'polypeptide(L)'
;MSKREDEQHLASSVPEAAALYGDEQPDSLFYEEPRVNVHHIDDAARAAVQRHYLTLIEPYHGEASVLDLMSSWTSHLPDDLKVKRLVGVGMNEEELRANPLLTERRVLDLNQEQVELPFDNDSFDVVLCSVSVDYLTRPMGVFKEVHRLQQPMLPEKVIDIWLHISDRERVYLVGSYFHYTPGFAPPESLDISPHPGETDPMYVVQARKVPYCP
;
A
#
# COMPACT_ATOMS: atom_id res chain seq x y z
N MET A 1 -0.58 42.50 16.17
CA MET A 1 0.81 42.04 15.98
C MET A 1 0.98 40.82 16.88
N SER A 2 0.39 39.68 16.57
CA SER A 2 0.60 38.70 15.48
C SER A 2 1.30 37.48 16.07
N LYS A 3 0.52 36.59 16.69
CA LYS A 3 0.91 35.22 17.07
C LYS A 3 1.10 34.31 15.81
N ARG A 4 1.50 34.88 14.67
CA ARG A 4 1.67 34.17 13.39
C ARG A 4 3.14 33.98 12.98
N GLU A 5 4.10 34.39 13.82
CA GLU A 5 5.52 34.35 13.44
C GLU A 5 6.30 33.14 14.03
N ASP A 6 5.73 32.43 15.01
CA ASP A 6 6.44 31.30 15.66
C ASP A 6 6.11 29.91 15.07
N GLU A 7 5.13 29.79 14.16
CA GLU A 7 4.81 28.51 13.49
C GLU A 7 5.62 28.28 12.20
N GLN A 8 6.47 29.22 11.79
CA GLN A 8 7.27 29.12 10.57
C GLN A 8 8.68 28.56 10.75
N HIS A 9 9.10 28.26 11.99
CA HIS A 9 10.48 27.83 12.28
C HIS A 9 10.68 26.37 12.71
N LEU A 10 9.62 25.55 12.71
CA LEU A 10 9.71 24.12 13.06
C LEU A 10 9.59 23.18 11.83
N ALA A 11 9.71 23.72 10.62
CA ALA A 11 9.73 22.95 9.37
C ALA A 11 11.15 22.71 8.81
N SER A 12 12.21 22.97 9.57
CA SER A 12 13.60 22.92 9.07
C SER A 12 14.54 22.07 9.92
N SER A 13 14.20 20.81 10.17
CA SER A 13 15.21 19.82 10.58
C SER A 13 14.73 18.38 10.35
N VAL A 14 14.31 18.07 9.12
CA VAL A 14 14.59 16.73 8.61
C VAL A 14 16.09 16.75 8.29
N PRO A 15 16.93 15.95 8.97
CA PRO A 15 18.34 15.88 8.63
C PRO A 15 18.49 15.53 7.16
N GLU A 16 19.52 16.09 6.55
CA GLU A 16 20.01 15.94 5.18
C GLU A 16 20.45 14.48 4.87
N ALA A 17 19.64 13.49 5.26
CA ALA A 17 19.82 12.07 4.97
C ALA A 17 19.32 11.70 3.56
N ALA A 18 18.86 12.68 2.78
CA ALA A 18 18.40 12.51 1.40
C ALA A 18 19.53 12.56 0.35
N ALA A 19 20.80 12.72 0.76
CA ALA A 19 21.94 12.90 -0.15
C ALA A 19 22.86 11.66 -0.26
N LEU A 20 22.28 10.46 -0.32
CA LEU A 20 22.96 9.26 -0.81
C LEU A 20 22.23 8.69 -2.04
N TYR A 21 21.82 9.56 -2.95
CA TYR A 21 21.47 9.13 -4.31
C TYR A 21 22.78 8.92 -5.09
N GLY A 22 23.21 7.66 -5.16
CA GLY A 22 24.12 7.22 -6.20
C GLY A 22 23.32 7.05 -7.49
N ASP A 23 23.66 7.86 -8.49
CA ASP A 23 23.18 7.86 -9.89
C ASP A 23 21.87 8.64 -10.16
N GLU A 24 22.00 9.77 -10.87
CA GLU A 24 20.89 10.60 -11.40
C GLU A 24 20.39 10.07 -12.76
N GLN A 25 20.65 8.80 -13.09
CA GLN A 25 20.25 8.26 -14.38
C GLN A 25 18.75 7.99 -14.45
N PRO A 26 18.12 8.14 -15.63
CA PRO A 26 16.73 7.76 -15.83
C PRO A 26 16.46 6.32 -15.42
N ASP A 27 15.38 6.08 -14.67
CA ASP A 27 14.98 4.73 -14.22
C ASP A 27 14.87 3.74 -15.39
N SER A 28 14.48 4.22 -16.58
CA SER A 28 14.41 3.41 -17.80
C SER A 28 15.73 2.69 -18.14
N LEU A 29 16.88 3.27 -17.79
CA LEU A 29 18.19 2.65 -18.00
C LEU A 29 18.48 1.59 -16.93
N PHE A 30 18.11 1.85 -15.67
CA PHE A 30 18.27 0.89 -14.59
C PHE A 30 17.43 -0.38 -14.78
N TYR A 31 16.22 -0.22 -15.35
CA TYR A 31 15.27 -1.30 -15.64
C TYR A 31 15.35 -1.84 -17.07
N GLU A 32 16.39 -1.48 -17.85
CA GLU A 32 16.57 -1.98 -19.23
C GLU A 32 16.82 -3.49 -19.25
N GLU A 33 17.67 -3.97 -18.34
CA GLU A 33 17.97 -5.40 -18.21
C GLU A 33 16.96 -6.09 -17.27
N PRO A 34 16.18 -7.08 -17.75
CA PRO A 34 15.19 -7.78 -16.95
C PRO A 34 15.84 -8.71 -15.92
N ARG A 35 15.25 -8.79 -14.73
CA ARG A 35 15.71 -9.61 -13.60
C ARG A 35 14.72 -10.74 -13.30
N VAL A 36 14.28 -11.44 -14.34
CA VAL A 36 13.39 -12.60 -14.21
C VAL A 36 14.07 -13.69 -13.38
N ASN A 37 13.33 -14.30 -12.45
CA ASN A 37 13.80 -15.28 -11.45
C ASN A 37 14.72 -14.74 -10.36
N VAL A 38 14.93 -13.42 -10.27
CA VAL A 38 15.64 -12.81 -9.15
C VAL A 38 14.63 -12.48 -8.04
N HIS A 39 14.89 -12.98 -6.83
CA HIS A 39 14.14 -12.62 -5.63
C HIS A 39 14.91 -11.59 -4.82
N HIS A 40 14.24 -10.51 -4.42
CA HIS A 40 14.83 -9.42 -3.62
C HIS A 40 14.70 -9.63 -2.11
N ILE A 41 13.96 -10.64 -1.70
CA ILE A 41 13.74 -11.05 -0.30
C ILE A 41 13.77 -12.56 -0.19
N ASP A 42 14.16 -13.08 0.97
CA ASP A 42 14.25 -14.52 1.23
C ASP A 42 12.89 -15.24 1.18
N ASP A 43 12.90 -16.57 1.08
CA ASP A 43 11.67 -17.37 0.94
C ASP A 43 10.73 -17.26 2.15
N ALA A 44 11.25 -17.04 3.35
CA ALA A 44 10.43 -16.88 4.56
C ALA A 44 9.71 -15.53 4.54
N ALA A 45 10.40 -14.46 4.16
CA ALA A 45 9.84 -13.13 3.95
C ALA A 45 8.77 -13.15 2.85
N ARG A 46 9.03 -13.83 1.73
CA ARG A 46 8.05 -14.03 0.65
C ARG A 46 6.80 -14.73 1.15
N ALA A 47 6.95 -15.80 1.94
CA ALA A 47 5.81 -16.51 2.50
C ALA A 47 5.03 -15.65 3.51
N ALA A 48 5.68 -14.75 4.25
CA ALA A 48 5.03 -13.81 5.15
C ALA A 48 4.21 -12.76 4.39
N VAL A 49 4.78 -12.15 3.34
CA VAL A 49 4.09 -11.20 2.45
C VAL A 49 2.87 -11.87 1.81
N GLN A 50 3.04 -13.08 1.27
CA GLN A 50 1.96 -13.84 0.65
C GLN A 50 0.81 -14.09 1.63
N ARG A 51 1.10 -14.55 2.85
CA ARG A 51 0.06 -14.76 3.88
C ARG A 51 -0.66 -13.46 4.22
N HIS A 52 0.06 -12.34 4.32
CA HIS A 52 -0.55 -11.05 4.61
C HIS A 52 -1.47 -10.58 3.48
N TYR A 53 -1.01 -10.65 2.23
CA TYR A 53 -1.83 -10.27 1.08
C TYR A 53 -3.11 -11.10 0.96
N LEU A 54 -3.05 -12.39 1.29
CA LEU A 54 -4.25 -13.24 1.35
C LEU A 54 -5.28 -12.70 2.34
N THR A 55 -4.87 -12.21 3.53
CA THR A 55 -5.84 -11.62 4.48
C THR A 55 -6.57 -10.38 3.94
N LEU A 56 -5.99 -9.69 2.95
CA LEU A 56 -6.59 -8.53 2.29
C LEU A 56 -7.51 -8.93 1.13
N ILE A 57 -7.20 -10.02 0.44
CA ILE A 57 -7.87 -10.43 -0.81
C ILE A 57 -8.98 -11.46 -0.57
N GLU A 58 -8.76 -12.42 0.34
CA GLU A 58 -9.71 -13.50 0.65
C GLU A 58 -11.14 -13.03 0.99
N PRO A 59 -11.34 -11.90 1.71
CA PRO A 59 -12.70 -11.40 2.01
C PRO A 59 -13.55 -11.12 0.77
N TYR A 60 -12.93 -10.85 -0.38
CA TYR A 60 -13.64 -10.59 -1.63
C TYR A 60 -14.08 -11.87 -2.36
N HIS A 61 -13.76 -13.05 -1.84
CA HIS A 61 -14.23 -14.34 -2.36
C HIS A 61 -14.00 -14.55 -3.87
N GLY A 62 -12.87 -14.06 -4.37
CA GLY A 62 -12.50 -14.16 -5.79
C GLY A 62 -12.94 -12.99 -6.66
N GLU A 63 -13.69 -12.02 -6.11
CA GLU A 63 -14.23 -10.89 -6.87
C GLU A 63 -13.36 -9.62 -6.81
N ALA A 64 -12.22 -9.67 -6.10
CA ALA A 64 -11.33 -8.52 -5.94
C ALA A 64 -10.74 -8.07 -7.28
N SER A 65 -10.70 -6.76 -7.50
CA SER A 65 -9.87 -6.09 -8.48
C SER A 65 -8.61 -5.58 -7.78
N VAL A 66 -7.45 -6.17 -8.10
CA VAL A 66 -6.18 -5.93 -7.42
C VAL A 66 -5.21 -5.19 -8.34
N LEU A 67 -4.54 -4.18 -7.80
CA LEU A 67 -3.43 -3.47 -8.44
C LEU A 67 -2.13 -3.82 -7.73
N ASP A 68 -1.17 -4.39 -8.43
CA ASP A 68 0.21 -4.59 -7.98
C ASP A 68 1.09 -3.47 -8.55
N LEU A 69 1.40 -2.49 -7.71
CA LEU A 69 2.27 -1.38 -8.08
C LEU A 69 3.72 -1.79 -7.95
N MET A 70 4.52 -1.31 -8.90
CA MET A 70 5.95 -1.62 -8.96
C MET A 70 6.17 -3.13 -9.12
N SER A 71 5.25 -3.77 -9.86
CA SER A 71 5.22 -5.19 -10.15
C SER A 71 6.39 -5.58 -11.06
N SER A 72 6.83 -6.81 -10.87
CA SER A 72 7.84 -7.47 -11.71
C SER A 72 7.29 -8.82 -12.19
N TRP A 73 8.16 -9.81 -12.35
CA TRP A 73 7.86 -11.19 -12.76
C TRP A 73 7.11 -12.00 -11.69
N THR A 74 6.98 -11.50 -10.47
CA THR A 74 6.17 -12.09 -9.41
C THR A 74 5.45 -10.99 -8.61
N SER A 75 4.23 -11.30 -8.16
CA SER A 75 3.42 -10.43 -7.28
C SER A 75 3.40 -10.92 -5.83
N HIS A 76 4.20 -11.94 -5.49
CA HIS A 76 4.21 -12.59 -4.17
C HIS A 76 2.82 -13.12 -3.72
N LEU A 77 2.03 -13.59 -4.68
CA LEU A 77 0.71 -14.20 -4.47
C LEU A 77 0.76 -15.68 -4.86
N PRO A 78 -0.14 -16.53 -4.31
CA PRO A 78 -0.20 -17.94 -4.70
C PRO A 78 -0.58 -18.11 -6.18
N ASP A 79 0.00 -19.12 -6.83
CA ASP A 79 -0.25 -19.42 -8.25
C ASP A 79 -1.72 -19.76 -8.56
N ASP A 80 -2.48 -20.22 -7.57
CA ASP A 80 -3.88 -20.63 -7.69
C ASP A 80 -4.88 -19.56 -7.23
N LEU A 81 -4.40 -18.38 -6.83
CA LEU A 81 -5.23 -17.30 -6.34
C LEU A 81 -6.34 -16.94 -7.34
N LYS A 82 -7.56 -16.81 -6.84
CA LYS A 82 -8.71 -16.32 -7.60
C LYS A 82 -8.95 -14.86 -7.26
N VAL A 83 -8.95 -14.04 -8.29
CA VAL A 83 -9.33 -12.63 -8.27
C VAL A 83 -10.02 -12.30 -9.59
N LYS A 84 -10.90 -11.32 -9.59
CA LYS A 84 -11.61 -10.86 -10.78
C LYS A 84 -10.65 -10.25 -11.78
N ARG A 85 -9.67 -9.49 -11.27
CA ARG A 85 -8.67 -8.78 -12.06
C ARG A 85 -7.41 -8.59 -11.21
N LEU A 86 -6.25 -8.85 -11.78
CA LEU A 86 -4.94 -8.47 -11.22
C LEU A 86 -4.17 -7.67 -12.26
N VAL A 87 -3.86 -6.42 -11.96
CA VAL A 87 -3.15 -5.50 -12.85
C VAL A 87 -1.77 -5.22 -12.27
N GLY A 88 -0.72 -5.43 -13.07
CA GLY A 88 0.64 -5.08 -12.68
C GLY A 88 1.08 -3.80 -13.39
N VAL A 89 1.58 -2.83 -12.61
CA VAL A 89 2.26 -1.64 -13.11
C VAL A 89 3.73 -1.76 -12.76
N GLY A 90 4.62 -1.70 -13.76
CA GLY A 90 6.06 -1.85 -13.53
C GLY A 90 6.89 -1.18 -14.62
N MET A 91 8.21 -1.21 -14.46
CA MET A 91 9.15 -0.53 -15.37
C MET A 91 9.65 -1.42 -16.52
N ASN A 92 9.64 -2.74 -16.34
CA ASN A 92 10.18 -3.68 -17.32
C ASN A 92 9.08 -4.55 -17.94
N GLU A 93 8.91 -4.46 -19.26
CA GLU A 93 7.86 -5.21 -19.97
C GLU A 93 8.08 -6.74 -19.92
N GLU A 94 9.32 -7.20 -19.99
CA GLU A 94 9.64 -8.63 -19.99
C GLU A 94 9.36 -9.28 -18.65
N GLU A 95 9.69 -8.59 -17.55
CA GLU A 95 9.33 -9.02 -16.20
C GLU A 95 7.82 -9.11 -16.03
N LEU A 96 7.07 -8.06 -16.41
CA LEU A 96 5.61 -8.09 -16.34
C LEU A 96 5.03 -9.24 -17.19
N ARG A 97 5.60 -9.50 -18.37
CA ARG A 97 5.18 -10.61 -19.24
C ARG A 97 5.45 -11.98 -18.61
N ALA A 98 6.54 -12.11 -17.86
CA ALA A 98 6.90 -13.34 -17.16
C ALA A 98 6.01 -13.62 -15.93
N ASN A 99 5.28 -12.64 -15.41
CA ASN A 99 4.35 -12.84 -14.30
C ASN A 99 3.06 -13.53 -14.76
N PRO A 100 2.80 -14.79 -14.36
CA PRO A 100 1.66 -15.56 -14.84
C PRO A 100 0.32 -15.13 -14.22
N LEU A 101 0.36 -14.42 -13.08
CA LEU A 101 -0.84 -14.01 -12.35
C LEU A 101 -1.50 -12.76 -12.95
N LEU A 102 -0.73 -11.92 -13.64
CA LEU A 102 -1.23 -10.65 -14.17
C LEU A 102 -2.23 -10.88 -15.30
N THR A 103 -3.46 -10.39 -15.09
CA THR A 103 -4.50 -10.31 -16.11
C THR A 103 -4.30 -9.11 -17.04
N GLU A 104 -3.62 -8.07 -16.58
CA GLU A 104 -3.31 -6.85 -17.32
C GLU A 104 -1.95 -6.30 -16.89
N ARG A 105 -1.22 -5.70 -17.83
CA ARG A 105 0.14 -5.20 -17.64
C ARG A 105 0.23 -3.76 -18.14
N ARG A 106 0.87 -2.88 -17.37
CA ARG A 106 1.16 -1.51 -17.76
C ARG A 106 2.62 -1.20 -17.47
N VAL A 107 3.36 -0.86 -18.52
CA VAL A 107 4.72 -0.34 -18.37
C VAL A 107 4.61 1.17 -18.15
N LEU A 108 4.99 1.65 -16.97
CA LEU A 108 4.89 3.05 -16.61
C LEU A 108 5.96 3.45 -15.59
N ASP A 109 6.58 4.58 -15.85
CA ASP A 109 7.44 5.26 -14.88
C ASP A 109 6.63 6.10 -13.89
N LEU A 110 6.76 5.75 -12.62
CA LEU A 110 6.06 6.39 -11.50
C LEU A 110 6.83 7.59 -10.92
N ASN A 111 8.10 7.80 -11.32
CA ASN A 111 8.97 8.89 -10.85
C ASN A 111 8.90 10.16 -11.73
N GLN A 112 7.98 10.19 -12.69
CA GLN A 112 7.70 11.35 -13.53
C GLN A 112 7.19 12.56 -12.70
N GLU A 113 7.37 13.78 -13.23
CA GLU A 113 6.91 15.00 -12.54
C GLU A 113 5.41 14.96 -12.21
N GLN A 114 4.62 14.36 -13.11
CA GLN A 114 3.20 14.07 -12.97
C GLN A 114 2.97 12.61 -13.34
N VAL A 115 2.46 11.85 -12.38
CA VAL A 115 2.04 10.46 -12.59
C VAL A 115 0.52 10.41 -12.71
N GLU A 116 0.04 9.81 -13.78
CA GLU A 116 -1.38 9.53 -14.00
C GLU A 116 -1.51 8.06 -14.40
N LEU A 117 -2.18 7.29 -13.55
CA LEU A 117 -2.46 5.90 -13.84
C LEU A 117 -3.73 5.82 -14.70
N PRO A 118 -3.72 5.09 -15.83
CA PRO A 118 -4.79 5.08 -16.82
C PRO A 118 -5.96 4.18 -16.39
N PHE A 119 -6.48 4.40 -15.19
CA PHE A 119 -7.59 3.65 -14.62
C PHE A 119 -8.61 4.62 -14.01
N ASP A 120 -9.86 4.20 -14.01
CA ASP A 120 -10.96 4.98 -13.42
C ASP A 120 -10.79 5.13 -11.92
N ASN A 121 -11.39 6.18 -11.36
CA ASN A 121 -11.48 6.35 -9.91
C ASN A 121 -12.15 5.14 -9.28
N ASP A 122 -11.69 4.76 -8.09
CA ASP A 122 -12.26 3.66 -7.32
C ASP A 122 -12.37 2.37 -8.19
N SER A 123 -11.35 2.03 -8.96
CA SER A 123 -11.37 0.84 -9.84
C SER A 123 -10.73 -0.40 -9.21
N PHE A 124 -10.12 -0.27 -8.03
CA PHE A 124 -9.42 -1.35 -7.34
C PHE A 124 -9.87 -1.51 -5.89
N ASP A 125 -10.07 -2.75 -5.49
CA ASP A 125 -10.40 -3.15 -4.12
C ASP A 125 -9.15 -3.17 -3.23
N VAL A 126 -8.04 -3.66 -3.79
CA VAL A 126 -6.76 -3.83 -3.08
C VAL A 126 -5.62 -3.28 -3.95
N VAL A 127 -4.75 -2.48 -3.34
CA VAL A 127 -3.50 -2.01 -3.96
C VAL A 127 -2.33 -2.58 -3.16
N LEU A 128 -1.43 -3.27 -3.85
CA LEU A 128 -0.24 -3.93 -3.32
C LEU A 128 1.01 -3.20 -3.81
N CYS A 129 2.08 -3.27 -3.01
CA CYS A 129 3.40 -2.78 -3.37
C CYS A 129 4.42 -3.54 -2.51
N SER A 130 5.18 -4.45 -3.11
CA SER A 130 6.12 -5.30 -2.38
C SER A 130 7.55 -4.86 -2.64
N VAL A 131 8.28 -4.48 -1.60
CA VAL A 131 9.76 -4.29 -1.66
C VAL A 131 10.23 -3.31 -2.76
N SER A 132 9.42 -2.30 -3.07
CA SER A 132 9.71 -1.36 -4.16
C SER A 132 9.44 0.10 -3.83
N VAL A 133 8.76 0.42 -2.72
CA VAL A 133 8.38 1.82 -2.43
C VAL A 133 9.59 2.73 -2.23
N ASP A 134 10.73 2.16 -1.85
CA ASP A 134 12.00 2.81 -1.62
C ASP A 134 12.69 3.34 -2.88
N TYR A 135 12.28 2.91 -4.09
CA TYR A 135 12.79 3.50 -5.34
C TYR A 135 12.07 4.81 -5.72
N LEU A 136 10.94 5.14 -5.09
CA LEU A 136 10.18 6.34 -5.45
C LEU A 136 10.91 7.62 -5.03
N THR A 137 11.28 8.44 -6.00
CA THR A 137 11.83 9.78 -5.79
C THR A 137 10.72 10.81 -5.52
N ARG A 138 9.48 10.52 -5.97
CA ARG A 138 8.32 11.41 -5.86
C ARG A 138 7.05 10.70 -5.32
N PRO A 139 7.08 10.12 -4.12
CA PRO A 139 6.02 9.24 -3.63
C PRO A 139 4.64 9.93 -3.51
N MET A 140 4.59 11.23 -3.22
CA MET A 140 3.32 11.93 -3.00
C MET A 140 2.37 11.89 -4.21
N GLY A 141 2.91 11.95 -5.44
CA GLY A 141 2.10 11.84 -6.65
C GLY A 141 1.50 10.45 -6.80
N VAL A 142 2.31 9.42 -6.57
CA VAL A 142 1.91 8.01 -6.63
C VAL A 142 0.83 7.71 -5.59
N PHE A 143 1.02 8.12 -4.34
CA PHE A 143 0.06 7.89 -3.26
C PHE A 143 -1.27 8.64 -3.49
N LYS A 144 -1.25 9.79 -4.19
CA LYS A 144 -2.48 10.48 -4.61
C LYS A 144 -3.26 9.66 -5.65
N GLU A 145 -2.56 9.04 -6.59
CA GLU A 145 -3.16 8.11 -7.55
C GLU A 145 -3.68 6.85 -6.86
N VAL A 146 -2.92 6.24 -5.94
CA VAL A 146 -3.41 5.12 -5.12
C VAL A 146 -4.72 5.48 -4.42
N HIS A 147 -4.76 6.65 -3.78
CA HIS A 147 -5.97 7.14 -3.13
C HIS A 147 -7.14 7.31 -4.12
N ARG A 148 -6.89 7.83 -5.33
CA ARG A 148 -7.91 8.03 -6.37
C ARG A 148 -8.45 6.70 -6.90
N LEU A 149 -7.59 5.71 -7.03
CA LEU A 149 -7.90 4.41 -7.64
C LEU A 149 -8.52 3.40 -6.66
N GLN A 150 -8.17 3.49 -5.39
CA GLN A 150 -8.64 2.54 -4.39
C GLN A 150 -10.07 2.84 -3.96
N GLN A 151 -10.96 1.88 -4.17
CA GLN A 151 -12.33 1.88 -3.66
C GLN A 151 -12.34 2.22 -2.16
N PRO A 152 -13.22 3.13 -1.70
CA PRO A 152 -13.43 3.33 -0.28
C PRO A 152 -13.92 2.01 0.31
N MET A 153 -13.23 1.48 1.31
CA MET A 153 -13.74 0.32 2.03
C MET A 153 -15.02 0.73 2.76
N LEU A 154 -16.18 0.42 2.18
CA LEU A 154 -17.44 0.45 2.93
C LEU A 154 -17.32 -0.65 3.99
N PRO A 155 -17.34 -0.33 5.29
CA PRO A 155 -17.15 -1.37 6.28
C PRO A 155 -18.38 -2.28 6.21
N GLU A 156 -18.16 -3.57 5.92
CA GLU A 156 -19.22 -4.57 5.69
C GLU A 156 -20.19 -4.74 6.88
N LYS A 157 -19.88 -4.15 8.05
CA LYS A 157 -20.77 -4.16 9.20
C LYS A 157 -20.67 -2.88 10.02
N VAL A 158 -21.26 -1.82 9.50
CA VAL A 158 -21.58 -0.62 10.28
C VAL A 158 -23.03 -0.72 10.72
N ILE A 159 -23.28 -0.77 12.04
CA ILE A 159 -24.64 -0.72 12.58
C ILE A 159 -25.28 0.63 12.22
N ASP A 160 -26.57 0.62 11.87
CA ASP A 160 -27.29 1.77 11.31
C ASP A 160 -27.08 3.08 12.09
N ILE A 161 -27.07 3.01 13.43
CA ILE A 161 -26.82 4.17 14.30
C ILE A 161 -25.47 4.85 14.02
N TRP A 162 -24.42 4.12 13.64
CA TRP A 162 -23.09 4.67 13.39
C TRP A 162 -23.02 5.56 12.14
N LEU A 163 -23.87 5.27 11.15
CA LEU A 163 -23.97 6.08 9.93
C LEU A 163 -24.68 7.42 10.17
N HIS A 164 -25.47 7.52 11.25
CA HIS A 164 -26.36 8.66 11.51
C HIS A 164 -25.92 9.56 12.68
N ILE A 165 -24.75 9.31 13.27
CA ILE A 165 -24.21 10.09 14.38
C ILE A 165 -22.89 10.78 14.00
N SER A 166 -22.66 11.96 14.57
CA SER A 166 -21.44 12.77 14.37
C SER A 166 -20.20 12.10 14.95
N ASP A 167 -19.01 12.55 14.55
CA ASP A 167 -17.74 12.00 15.08
C ASP A 167 -17.63 12.14 16.60
N ARG A 168 -18.17 13.21 17.18
CA ARG A 168 -18.23 13.39 18.64
C ARG A 168 -19.12 12.34 19.29
N GLU A 169 -20.25 12.01 18.67
CA GLU A 169 -21.17 10.97 19.13
C GLU A 169 -20.63 9.56 18.91
N ARG A 170 -19.85 9.32 17.85
CA ARG A 170 -19.12 8.06 17.65
C ARG A 170 -18.11 7.84 18.77
N VAL A 171 -17.38 8.87 19.18
CA VAL A 171 -16.47 8.80 20.35
C VAL A 171 -17.23 8.43 21.62
N TYR A 172 -18.40 9.01 21.86
CA TYR A 172 -19.25 8.63 23.00
C TYR A 172 -19.81 7.21 22.88
N LEU A 173 -20.22 6.78 21.69
CA LEU A 173 -20.72 5.43 21.43
C LEU A 173 -19.63 4.37 21.67
N VAL A 174 -18.45 4.57 21.09
CA VAL A 174 -17.28 3.68 21.30
C VAL A 174 -16.82 3.70 22.75
N GLY A 175 -16.74 4.89 23.36
CA GLY A 175 -16.44 5.04 24.78
C GLY A 175 -17.43 4.33 25.69
N SER A 176 -18.71 4.30 25.32
CA SER A 176 -19.73 3.54 26.05
C SER A 176 -19.51 2.03 25.96
N TYR A 177 -19.10 1.50 24.80
CA TYR A 177 -18.79 0.09 24.66
C TYR A 177 -17.64 -0.35 25.56
N PHE A 178 -16.56 0.43 25.61
CA PHE A 178 -15.42 0.19 26.50
C PHE A 178 -15.76 0.41 27.98
N HIS A 179 -16.58 1.41 28.30
CA HIS A 179 -16.99 1.70 29.67
C HIS A 179 -17.86 0.59 30.26
N TYR A 180 -18.80 0.06 29.47
CA TYR A 180 -19.74 -0.96 29.91
C TYR A 180 -19.24 -2.39 29.72
N THR A 181 -18.06 -2.58 29.13
CA THR A 181 -17.45 -3.90 28.95
C THR A 181 -16.14 -3.98 29.73
N PRO A 182 -16.04 -4.81 30.78
CA PRO A 182 -14.80 -4.97 31.52
C PRO A 182 -13.68 -5.56 30.65
N GLY A 183 -12.46 -4.99 30.69
CA GLY A 183 -11.23 -5.69 30.29
C GLY A 183 -10.54 -5.32 28.97
N PHE A 184 -10.63 -4.07 28.46
CA PHE A 184 -10.01 -3.69 27.18
C PHE A 184 -8.73 -2.81 27.26
N ALA A 185 -7.89 -2.91 26.22
CA ALA A 185 -6.58 -2.23 26.02
C ALA A 185 -6.45 -1.61 24.59
N PRO A 186 -5.43 -0.76 24.26
CA PRO A 186 -5.36 0.13 23.07
C PRO A 186 -4.77 -0.46 21.74
N PRO A 187 -4.82 0.27 20.58
CA PRO A 187 -4.53 -0.22 19.20
C PRO A 187 -3.07 -0.59 18.84
N GLU A 188 -2.88 -1.25 17.69
CA GLU A 188 -1.72 -2.13 17.38
C GLU A 188 -0.89 -1.78 16.12
N SER A 189 0.42 -2.04 16.24
CA SER A 189 1.39 -2.24 15.16
C SER A 189 1.84 -3.70 15.16
N LEU A 190 2.01 -4.33 13.99
CA LEU A 190 2.38 -5.74 13.89
C LEU A 190 3.81 -5.90 13.35
N ASP A 191 4.66 -6.58 14.13
CA ASP A 191 5.89 -7.20 13.65
C ASP A 191 5.54 -8.63 13.20
N ILE A 192 5.71 -8.91 11.91
CA ILE A 192 5.44 -10.23 11.31
C ILE A 192 6.73 -10.94 10.89
N SER A 193 7.88 -10.49 11.39
CA SER A 193 9.18 -11.06 11.06
C SER A 193 9.19 -12.56 11.35
N PRO A 194 9.43 -13.43 10.34
CA PRO A 194 9.86 -14.78 10.64
C PRO A 194 11.23 -14.70 11.34
N HIS A 195 11.54 -15.65 12.22
CA HIS A 195 12.88 -15.88 12.80
C HIS A 195 13.78 -14.62 12.95
N PRO A 196 13.44 -13.66 13.84
CA PRO A 196 14.13 -12.37 13.93
C PRO A 196 15.64 -12.53 14.14
N GLY A 197 16.44 -11.91 13.27
CA GLY A 197 17.91 -11.97 13.30
C GLY A 197 18.52 -13.08 12.44
N GLU A 198 17.69 -13.98 11.89
CA GLU A 198 18.10 -15.01 10.92
C GLU A 198 17.50 -14.77 9.53
N THR A 199 16.36 -14.08 9.45
CA THR A 199 15.68 -13.70 8.21
C THR A 199 15.38 -12.21 8.17
N ASP A 200 15.03 -11.70 6.99
CA ASP A 200 14.75 -10.27 6.80
C ASP A 200 13.58 -9.82 7.70
N PRO A 201 13.72 -8.68 8.41
CA PRO A 201 12.66 -8.17 9.27
C PRO A 201 11.48 -7.68 8.43
N MET A 202 10.27 -7.92 8.91
CA MET A 202 9.05 -7.58 8.19
C MET A 202 8.03 -6.91 9.10
N TYR A 203 7.80 -5.62 8.85
CA TYR A 203 6.88 -4.79 9.63
C TYR A 203 5.67 -4.44 8.79
N VAL A 204 4.48 -4.62 9.36
CA VAL A 204 3.24 -4.19 8.72
C VAL A 204 2.77 -2.91 9.39
N VAL A 205 2.76 -1.83 8.60
CA VAL A 205 2.05 -0.60 8.94
C VAL A 205 0.79 -0.58 8.09
N GLN A 206 -0.35 -0.83 8.73
CA GLN A 206 -1.64 -0.80 8.06
C GLN A 206 -2.46 0.40 8.51
N ALA A 207 -3.07 1.08 7.55
CA ALA A 207 -4.02 2.16 7.78
C ALA A 207 -5.26 1.92 6.89
N ARG A 208 -6.44 2.32 7.37
CA ARG A 208 -7.68 2.19 6.62
C ARG A 208 -8.11 3.56 6.11
N LYS A 209 -8.40 3.64 4.81
CA LYS A 209 -9.01 4.83 4.19
C LYS A 209 -10.40 5.03 4.81
N VAL A 210 -10.62 6.20 5.39
CA VAL A 210 -11.94 6.62 5.89
C VAL A 210 -12.76 7.23 4.74
N PRO A 211 -14.07 6.97 4.64
CA PRO A 211 -14.91 7.61 3.64
C PRO A 211 -14.87 9.14 3.79
N TYR A 212 -14.80 9.86 2.68
CA TYR A 212 -15.00 11.31 2.67
C TYR A 212 -16.46 11.61 3.04
N CYS A 213 -16.65 12.37 4.12
CA CYS A 213 -17.96 12.92 4.50
C CYS A 213 -18.00 14.38 4.00
N PRO A 214 -18.83 14.71 2.99
CA PRO A 214 -18.94 16.08 2.48
C PRO A 214 -19.55 17.06 3.48
#